data_AF-A0AAW2V2N5-F1
#
_entry.id   AF-A0AAW2V2N5-F1
#
_cell.length_a   1.000
_cell.length_b   1.000
_cell.length_c   1.000
_cell.angle_alpha   90.00
_cell.angle_beta   90.00
_cell.angle_gamma   90.00
#
_symmetry.space_group_name_H-M   'P 1'
#
loop_
_entity.id
_entity.type
_entity.pdbx_description
1 polymer ?
#
loop_
_entity_poly.entity_id
_entity_poly.type
_entity_poly.pdbx_seq_one_letter_code
_entity_poly.pdbx_strand_id
1 'polypeptide(L)'
;MGNHVAEVMEGWPSARTIKVHAQMCSELLKVVVRVSKVFPEIEAARPRCSSGLEALCLLNNGIAKAKSLLQHCSESSVLYLALTGDAILSRCKKSRNLLEQSLSQIQNMVPVMLAAKISGIITDLRSAVFWLDPSEEEAGKVLRELLHRYGSTLDSTEEAALAAVHTVSALLHISSQKALLIEKRSIRKLLEKFGESEPSKRKILSFFLNFLNKYGKIIVKEPKHNDSSEREDPYPFERPYDLSGEVELRANYRSDAQIDMLSRPVPPLEFICPLSRG
;
A
#
# COMPACT_ATOMS: atom_id res chain seq x y z
N MET A 1 12.02 13.99 32.80
CA MET A 1 11.87 14.47 31.41
C MET A 1 11.58 13.26 30.54
N GLY A 2 10.32 12.95 30.28
CA GLY A 2 9.90 11.82 29.47
C GLY A 2 8.46 12.07 29.04
N ASN A 3 8.22 12.09 27.73
CA ASN A 3 6.93 11.91 27.04
C ASN A 3 6.92 12.35 25.56
N HIS A 4 8.04 12.81 24.98
CA HIS A 4 8.03 13.25 23.57
C HIS A 4 7.84 12.12 22.53
N VAL A 5 8.04 10.85 22.89
CA VAL A 5 7.88 9.74 21.95
C VAL A 5 6.42 9.30 21.80
N ALA A 6 5.59 9.49 22.84
CA ALA A 6 4.18 9.14 22.81
C ALA A 6 3.34 10.13 21.99
N GLU A 7 3.63 11.44 22.10
CA GLU A 7 2.89 12.49 21.38
C GLU A 7 3.05 12.42 19.85
N VAL A 8 4.21 11.98 19.33
CA VAL A 8 4.42 11.90 17.87
C VAL A 8 3.62 10.75 17.23
N MET A 9 3.16 9.79 18.03
CA MET A 9 2.43 8.60 17.58
C MET A 9 0.90 8.74 17.69
N GLU A 10 0.39 9.75 18.41
CA GLU A 10 -1.06 10.02 18.46
C GLU A 10 -1.56 10.46 17.08
N GLY A 11 -2.50 9.69 16.52
CA GLY A 11 -3.15 9.99 15.24
C GLY A 11 -2.64 9.23 14.01
N TRP A 12 -1.76 8.24 14.17
CA TRP A 12 -1.31 7.40 13.06
C TRP A 12 -2.20 6.17 12.88
N PRO A 13 -2.65 5.85 11.65
CA PRO A 13 -3.31 4.59 11.39
C PRO A 13 -2.34 3.44 11.69
N SER A 14 -2.82 2.45 12.45
CA SER A 14 -2.05 1.23 12.68
C SER A 14 -1.92 0.47 11.37
N ALA A 15 -0.75 -0.14 11.11
CA ALA A 15 -0.60 -1.07 9.98
C ALA A 15 -1.67 -2.17 10.00
N ARG A 16 -2.17 -2.54 11.18
CA ARG A 16 -3.20 -3.56 11.39
C ARG A 16 -4.60 -3.14 10.96
N THR A 17 -4.86 -1.84 10.79
CA THR A 17 -6.18 -1.33 10.38
C THR A 17 -6.31 -1.14 8.88
N ILE A 18 -5.24 -1.39 8.11
CA ILE A 18 -5.25 -1.41 6.65
C ILE A 18 -5.75 -2.78 6.19
N LYS A 19 -6.83 -2.76 5.41
CA LYS A 19 -7.57 -3.98 5.05
C LYS A 19 -7.11 -4.62 3.74
N VAL A 20 -6.57 -3.79 2.84
CA VAL A 20 -6.08 -4.13 1.50
C VAL A 20 -4.82 -3.31 1.28
N HIS A 21 -3.87 -3.78 0.48
CA HIS A 21 -2.61 -3.10 0.19
C HIS A 21 -1.71 -2.97 1.42
N ALA A 22 -1.86 -3.90 2.39
CA ALA A 22 -1.22 -3.81 3.70
C ALA A 22 0.30 -3.70 3.62
N GLN A 23 0.93 -4.44 2.70
CA GLN A 23 2.38 -4.43 2.53
C GLN A 23 2.88 -3.06 2.06
N MET A 24 2.33 -2.53 0.96
CA MET A 24 2.78 -1.24 0.43
C MET A 24 2.48 -0.08 1.41
N CYS A 25 1.35 -0.14 2.12
CA CYS A 25 1.00 0.88 3.11
C CYS A 25 1.87 0.77 4.37
N SER A 26 2.28 -0.44 4.77
CA SER A 26 3.24 -0.65 5.85
C SER A 26 4.61 -0.07 5.51
N GLU A 27 5.10 -0.29 4.29
CA GLU A 27 6.35 0.32 3.82
C GLU A 27 6.29 1.85 3.82
N LEU A 28 5.18 2.43 3.33
CA LEU A 28 5.00 3.88 3.40
C LEU A 28 4.91 4.39 4.85
N LEU A 29 4.22 3.66 5.73
CA LEU A 29 4.08 4.02 7.14
C LEU A 29 5.46 4.08 7.83
N LYS A 30 6.31 3.06 7.63
CA LYS A 30 7.66 2.99 8.21
C LYS A 30 8.47 4.26 7.88
N VAL A 31 8.53 4.63 6.60
CA VAL A 31 9.31 5.81 6.17
C VAL A 31 8.68 7.10 6.68
N VAL A 32 7.36 7.26 6.61
CA VAL A 32 6.69 8.50 7.04
C VAL A 32 6.88 8.72 8.55
N VAL A 33 6.83 7.66 9.37
CA VAL A 33 7.13 7.73 10.82
C VAL A 33 8.54 8.26 11.06
N ARG A 34 9.54 7.72 10.35
CA ARG A 34 10.94 8.19 10.49
C ARG A 34 11.08 9.65 10.08
N VAL A 35 10.48 10.04 8.95
CA VAL A 35 10.50 11.44 8.48
C VAL A 35 9.86 12.37 9.50
N SER A 36 8.70 11.99 10.06
CA SER A 36 7.98 12.82 11.03
C SER A 36 8.75 12.99 12.34
N LYS A 37 9.55 11.99 12.75
CA LYS A 37 10.40 12.09 13.94
C LYS A 37 11.57 13.06 13.74
N VAL A 38 12.14 13.14 12.54
CA VAL A 38 13.28 14.04 12.27
C VAL A 38 12.83 15.47 11.92
N PHE A 39 11.56 15.65 11.50
CA PHE A 39 11.04 16.93 11.05
C PHE A 39 11.25 18.09 12.06
N PRO A 40 11.00 17.95 13.38
CA PRO A 40 11.25 19.03 14.34
C PRO A 40 12.72 19.43 14.45
N GLU A 41 13.66 18.48 14.31
CA GLU A 41 15.10 18.78 14.29
C GLU A 41 15.48 19.59 13.04
N ILE A 42 14.85 19.29 11.89
CA ILE A 42 15.03 20.04 10.65
C ILE A 42 14.48 21.45 10.79
N GLU A 43 13.30 21.63 11.37
CA GLU A 43 12.73 22.96 11.62
C GLU A 43 13.63 23.79 12.55
N ALA A 44 14.16 23.16 13.60
CA ALA A 44 15.07 23.81 14.55
C ALA A 44 16.40 24.23 13.90
N ALA A 45 16.90 23.45 12.94
CA ALA A 45 18.10 23.78 12.17
C ALA A 45 17.93 25.02 11.28
N ARG A 46 16.67 25.44 11.01
CA ARG A 46 16.30 26.64 10.25
C ARG A 46 17.09 26.78 8.94
N PRO A 47 16.79 25.98 7.90
CA PRO A 47 17.34 26.20 6.56
C PRO A 47 16.75 27.50 5.95
N ARG A 48 17.29 28.67 6.32
CA ARG A 48 16.69 30.01 6.09
C ARG A 48 16.91 30.62 4.70
N CYS A 49 17.46 29.87 3.74
CA CYS A 49 17.44 30.32 2.35
C CYS A 49 16.04 30.11 1.76
N SER A 50 15.70 30.84 0.70
CA SER A 50 14.40 30.71 0.02
C SER A 50 14.13 29.27 -0.42
N SER A 51 15.15 28.60 -0.98
CA SER A 51 15.09 27.18 -1.35
C SER A 51 14.94 26.24 -0.16
N GLY A 52 15.54 26.57 0.98
CA GLY A 52 15.43 25.78 2.22
C GLY A 52 14.03 25.85 2.83
N LEU A 53 13.42 27.04 2.85
CA LEU A 53 12.04 27.23 3.29
C LEU A 53 11.04 26.51 2.37
N GLU A 54 11.27 26.58 1.05
CA GLU A 54 10.45 25.85 0.08
C GLU A 54 10.56 24.34 0.28
N ALA A 55 11.77 23.81 0.41
CA ALA A 55 12.01 22.38 0.65
C ALA A 55 11.36 21.89 1.97
N LEU A 56 11.42 22.71 3.03
CA LEU A 56 10.78 22.41 4.31
C LEU A 56 9.24 22.38 4.20
N CYS A 57 8.66 23.34 3.46
CA CYS A 57 7.23 23.37 3.17
C CYS A 57 6.81 22.14 2.34
N LEU A 58 7.59 21.79 1.32
CA LEU A 58 7.37 20.58 0.51
C LEU A 58 7.44 19.31 1.34
N LEU A 59 8.40 19.21 2.27
CA LEU A 59 8.52 18.09 3.20
C LEU A 59 7.27 17.95 4.08
N ASN A 60 6.83 19.04 4.72
CA ASN A 60 5.66 19.04 5.59
C ASN A 60 4.38 18.64 4.82
N ASN A 61 4.19 19.21 3.63
CA ASN A 61 3.09 18.85 2.74
C ASN A 61 3.17 17.38 2.31
N GLY A 62 4.38 16.86 2.07
CA GLY A 62 4.62 15.46 1.75
C GLY A 62 4.21 14.53 2.89
N ILE A 63 4.58 14.86 4.13
CA ILE A 63 4.18 14.13 5.34
C ILE A 63 2.65 14.12 5.47
N ALA A 64 2.01 15.28 5.36
CA ALA A 64 0.55 15.41 5.48
C ALA A 64 -0.19 14.60 4.40
N LYS A 65 0.27 14.65 3.14
CA LYS A 65 -0.29 13.87 2.03
C LYS A 65 -0.14 12.36 2.25
N ALA A 66 1.03 11.91 2.74
CA ALA A 66 1.26 10.50 3.02
C ALA A 66 0.40 9.99 4.19
N LYS A 67 0.27 10.78 5.27
CA LYS A 67 -0.66 10.49 6.37
C LYS A 67 -2.11 10.37 5.90
N SER A 68 -2.56 11.32 5.07
CA SER A 68 -3.91 11.30 4.50
C SER A 68 -4.15 10.05 3.63
N LEU A 69 -3.16 9.62 2.85
CA LEU A 69 -3.23 8.40 2.05
C LEU A 69 -3.34 7.15 2.94
N LEU A 70 -2.52 7.05 3.99
CA LEU A 70 -2.57 5.92 4.93
C LEU A 70 -3.92 5.86 5.65
N GLN A 71 -4.45 7.01 6.09
CA GLN A 71 -5.78 7.09 6.70
C GLN A 71 -6.87 6.63 5.72
N HIS A 72 -6.78 7.06 4.46
CA HIS A 72 -7.70 6.63 3.42
C HIS A 72 -7.66 5.10 3.22
N CYS A 73 -6.47 4.48 3.21
CA CYS A 73 -6.33 3.03 3.07
C CYS A 73 -6.86 2.25 4.30
N SER A 74 -6.87 2.88 5.48
CA SER A 74 -7.42 2.25 6.68
C SER A 74 -8.96 2.34 6.77
N GLU A 75 -9.53 3.49 6.41
CA GLU A 75 -10.96 3.73 6.62
C GLU A 75 -11.85 3.25 5.47
N SER A 76 -11.28 3.07 4.29
CA SER A 76 -12.05 2.80 3.08
C SER A 76 -12.65 1.39 3.04
N SER A 77 -13.54 1.21 2.06
CA SER A 77 -14.08 -0.08 1.64
C SER A 77 -12.97 -0.92 1.01
N VAL A 78 -12.95 -2.21 1.36
CA VAL A 78 -12.06 -3.23 0.78
C VAL A 78 -12.28 -3.33 -0.73
N LEU A 79 -13.55 -3.37 -1.16
CA LEU A 79 -13.91 -3.38 -2.59
C LEU A 79 -13.40 -2.12 -3.32
N TYR A 80 -13.58 -0.95 -2.71
CA TYR A 80 -13.13 0.31 -3.30
C TYR A 80 -11.61 0.41 -3.40
N LEU A 81 -10.88 -0.05 -2.37
CA LEU A 81 -9.42 -0.08 -2.39
C LEU A 81 -8.87 -1.06 -3.42
N ALA A 82 -9.46 -2.25 -3.56
CA ALA A 82 -9.08 -3.21 -4.60
C ALA A 82 -9.30 -2.62 -6.01
N LEU A 83 -10.47 -2.03 -6.26
CA LEU A 83 -10.77 -1.37 -7.54
C LEU A 83 -9.77 -0.25 -7.88
N THR A 84 -9.33 0.49 -6.87
CA THR A 84 -8.45 1.67 -7.02
C THR A 84 -6.98 1.38 -6.75
N GLY A 85 -6.57 0.11 -6.74
CA GLY A 85 -5.20 -0.33 -6.39
C GLY A 85 -4.09 0.41 -7.16
N ASP A 86 -4.21 0.54 -8.48
CA ASP A 86 -3.24 1.27 -9.31
C ASP A 86 -3.07 2.74 -8.89
N ALA A 87 -4.18 3.39 -8.52
CA ALA A 87 -4.16 4.77 -8.06
C ALA A 87 -3.51 4.88 -6.67
N ILE A 88 -3.76 3.94 -5.76
CA ILE A 88 -3.10 3.86 -4.45
C ILE A 88 -1.59 3.64 -4.62
N LEU A 89 -1.19 2.68 -5.46
CA LEU A 89 0.21 2.40 -5.77
C LEU A 89 0.92 3.64 -6.33
N SER A 90 0.30 4.33 -7.29
CA SER A 90 0.82 5.57 -7.85
C SER A 90 1.00 6.65 -6.78
N ARG A 91 0.03 6.79 -5.86
CA ARG A 91 0.10 7.75 -4.76
C ARG A 91 1.19 7.40 -3.75
N CYS A 92 1.41 6.12 -3.42
CA CYS A 92 2.52 5.68 -2.57
C CYS A 92 3.88 6.05 -3.19
N LYS A 93 4.07 5.75 -4.48
CA LYS A 93 5.30 6.11 -5.22
C LYS A 93 5.52 7.63 -5.26
N LYS A 94 4.46 8.42 -5.53
CA LYS A 94 4.52 9.89 -5.52
C LYS A 94 4.86 10.43 -4.13
N SER A 95 4.27 9.88 -3.07
CA SER A 95 4.57 10.26 -1.69
C SER A 95 6.03 9.98 -1.35
N ARG A 96 6.56 8.78 -1.64
CA ARG A 96 7.97 8.45 -1.44
C ARG A 96 8.88 9.44 -2.18
N ASN A 97 8.64 9.66 -3.47
CA ASN A 97 9.49 10.53 -4.29
C ASN A 97 9.49 11.99 -3.77
N LEU A 98 8.33 12.51 -3.34
CA LEU A 98 8.24 13.86 -2.78
C LEU A 98 9.03 13.99 -1.46
N LEU A 99 8.95 12.98 -0.59
CA LEU A 99 9.72 12.95 0.66
C LEU A 99 11.23 12.86 0.38
N GLU A 100 11.63 12.02 -0.57
CA GLU A 100 13.04 11.87 -0.95
C GLU A 100 13.61 13.17 -1.53
N GLN A 101 12.89 13.80 -2.45
CA GLN A 101 13.34 15.04 -3.09
C GLN A 101 13.49 16.19 -2.09
N SER A 102 12.49 16.38 -1.23
CA SER A 102 12.54 17.43 -0.21
C SER A 102 13.65 17.20 0.82
N LEU A 103 13.84 15.97 1.29
CA LEU A 103 14.95 15.63 2.19
C LEU A 103 16.32 15.80 1.53
N SER A 104 16.47 15.44 0.26
CA SER A 104 17.72 15.60 -0.48
C SER A 104 18.12 17.07 -0.60
N GLN A 105 17.16 17.97 -0.81
CA GLN A 105 17.40 19.41 -0.83
C GLN A 105 17.82 19.94 0.54
N ILE A 106 17.13 19.50 1.60
CA ILE A 106 17.40 19.93 2.98
C ILE A 106 18.76 19.42 3.49
N GLN A 107 19.21 18.25 3.05
CA GLN A 107 20.43 17.58 3.54
C GLN A 107 21.66 18.49 3.54
N ASN A 108 21.81 19.34 2.52
CA ASN A 108 22.96 20.24 2.39
C ASN A 108 22.82 21.58 3.15
N MET A 109 21.68 21.78 3.81
CA MET A 109 21.29 23.03 4.48
C MET A 109 21.16 22.88 5.99
N VAL A 110 21.57 21.73 6.53
CA VAL A 110 21.47 21.38 7.95
C VAL A 110 22.83 20.98 8.52
N PRO A 111 23.02 21.00 9.85
CA PRO A 111 24.25 20.52 10.48
C PRO A 111 24.58 19.08 10.10
N VAL A 112 25.88 18.75 10.03
CA VAL A 112 26.41 17.46 9.56
C VAL A 112 25.75 16.25 10.24
N MET A 113 25.54 16.33 11.56
CA MET A 113 24.89 15.26 12.32
C MET A 113 23.44 15.01 11.87
N LEU A 114 22.69 16.06 11.54
CA LEU A 114 21.34 15.95 11.02
C LEU A 114 21.33 15.50 9.56
N ALA A 115 22.29 15.97 8.75
CA ALA A 115 22.48 15.52 7.38
C ALA A 115 22.74 14.00 7.28
N ALA A 116 23.49 13.44 8.24
CA ALA A 116 23.71 11.99 8.34
C ALA A 116 22.42 11.21 8.66
N LYS A 117 21.60 11.70 9.61
CA LYS A 117 20.27 11.13 9.89
C LYS A 117 19.36 11.16 8.66
N ILE A 118 19.33 12.29 7.96
CA ILE A 118 18.57 12.47 6.72
C ILE A 118 19.04 11.49 5.65
N SER A 119 20.36 11.30 5.50
CA SER A 119 20.94 10.35 4.54
C SER A 119 20.43 8.92 4.76
N GLY A 120 20.34 8.49 6.02
CA GLY A 120 19.77 7.18 6.35
C GLY A 120 18.31 7.05 5.90
N ILE A 121 17.50 8.09 6.14
CA ILE A 121 16.08 8.11 5.73
C ILE A 121 15.94 8.11 4.20
N ILE A 122 16.79 8.86 3.48
CA ILE A 122 16.82 8.85 2.01
C ILE A 122 17.15 7.45 1.48
N THR A 123 18.07 6.74 2.13
CA THR A 123 18.43 5.37 1.78
C THR A 123 17.23 4.43 1.96
N ASP A 124 16.51 4.53 3.09
CA ASP A 124 15.28 3.75 3.29
C ASP A 124 14.24 4.06 2.22
N LEU A 125 14.02 5.34 1.92
CA LEU A 125 13.06 5.77 0.89
C LEU A 125 13.41 5.15 -0.46
N ARG A 126 14.67 5.17 -0.87
CA ARG A 126 15.14 4.54 -2.12
C ARG A 126 14.97 3.02 -2.13
N SER A 127 15.13 2.39 -0.98
CA SER A 127 14.91 0.94 -0.82
C SER A 127 13.43 0.54 -0.73
N ALA A 128 12.53 1.48 -0.45
CA ALA A 128 11.11 1.20 -0.30
C ALA A 128 10.47 0.81 -1.64
N VAL A 129 10.01 -0.44 -1.70
CA VAL A 129 9.36 -1.01 -2.87
C VAL A 129 7.85 -1.10 -2.62
N PHE A 130 7.06 -0.75 -3.64
CA PHE A 130 5.60 -0.81 -3.60
C PHE A 130 5.09 -1.70 -4.73
N TRP A 131 4.25 -2.67 -4.38
CA TRP A 131 3.54 -3.55 -5.30
C TRP A 131 2.12 -3.83 -4.77
N LEU A 132 1.24 -4.26 -5.67
CA LEU A 132 -0.09 -4.76 -5.33
C LEU A 132 0.03 -6.25 -4.97
N ASP A 133 -0.75 -6.70 -3.99
CA ASP A 133 -0.89 -8.13 -3.77
C ASP A 133 -1.62 -8.74 -4.99
N PRO A 134 -1.17 -9.89 -5.53
CA PRO A 134 -1.79 -10.51 -6.70
C PRO A 134 -3.29 -10.81 -6.50
N SER A 135 -3.71 -11.21 -5.30
CA SER A 135 -5.11 -11.50 -5.02
C SER A 135 -5.96 -10.22 -5.02
N GLU A 136 -5.44 -9.14 -4.44
CA GLU A 136 -6.09 -7.84 -4.39
C GLU A 136 -6.15 -7.18 -5.77
N GLU A 137 -5.10 -7.34 -6.58
CA GLU A 137 -5.04 -6.89 -7.96
C GLU A 137 -6.06 -7.63 -8.83
N GLU A 138 -6.15 -8.95 -8.71
CA GLU A 138 -7.12 -9.76 -9.44
C GLU A 138 -8.55 -9.41 -9.05
N ALA A 139 -8.82 -9.21 -7.75
CA ALA A 139 -10.12 -8.73 -7.29
C ALA A 139 -10.48 -7.37 -7.92
N GLY A 140 -9.50 -6.47 -8.05
CA GLY A 140 -9.68 -5.19 -8.74
C GLY A 140 -10.07 -5.34 -10.20
N LYS A 141 -9.47 -6.31 -10.92
CA LYS A 141 -9.81 -6.61 -12.33
C LYS A 141 -11.24 -7.14 -12.46
N VAL A 142 -11.62 -8.10 -11.62
CA VAL A 142 -12.98 -8.66 -11.60
C VAL A 142 -14.02 -7.58 -11.29
N LEU A 143 -13.75 -6.69 -10.33
CA LEU A 143 -14.64 -5.57 -10.00
C LEU A 143 -14.79 -4.56 -11.14
N ARG A 144 -13.72 -4.32 -11.89
CA ARG A 144 -13.73 -3.39 -13.04
C ARG A 144 -14.56 -3.95 -14.19
N GLU A 145 -14.42 -5.24 -14.49
CA GLU A 145 -15.22 -5.94 -15.48
C GLU A 145 -16.71 -5.94 -15.08
N LEU A 146 -17.00 -6.19 -13.80
CA LEU A 146 -18.36 -6.15 -13.28
C LEU A 146 -19.01 -4.76 -13.42
N LEU A 147 -18.26 -3.70 -13.10
CA LEU A 147 -18.73 -2.32 -13.26
C LEU A 147 -18.96 -1.95 -14.73
N HIS A 148 -18.08 -2.41 -15.63
CA HIS A 148 -18.23 -2.18 -17.07
C HIS A 148 -19.51 -2.84 -17.60
N ARG A 149 -19.80 -4.08 -17.20
CA ARG A 149 -21.04 -4.78 -17.57
C ARG A 149 -22.28 -4.12 -17.00
N TYR A 150 -22.23 -3.63 -15.75
CA TYR A 150 -23.36 -2.91 -15.16
C TYR A 150 -23.71 -1.62 -15.91
N GLY A 151 -22.71 -0.94 -16.48
CA GLY A 151 -22.92 0.26 -17.30
C GLY A 151 -23.33 -0.03 -18.75
N SER A 152 -23.15 -1.27 -19.23
CA SER A 152 -23.52 -1.70 -20.57
C SER A 152 -24.92 -2.33 -20.55
N THR A 153 -25.73 -2.09 -21.58
CA THR A 153 -27.06 -2.71 -21.72
C THR A 153 -27.01 -4.18 -22.13
N LEU A 154 -25.80 -4.78 -22.24
CA LEU A 154 -25.67 -6.22 -22.43
C LEU A 154 -26.13 -6.92 -21.15
N ASP A 155 -27.12 -7.81 -21.28
CA ASP A 155 -27.63 -8.66 -20.20
C ASP A 155 -26.47 -9.31 -19.43
N SER A 156 -26.10 -8.71 -18.29
CA SER A 156 -25.23 -9.38 -17.34
C SER A 156 -26.03 -10.56 -16.80
N THR A 157 -25.70 -11.77 -17.25
CA THR A 157 -26.34 -12.99 -16.72
C THR A 157 -26.12 -13.02 -15.22
N GLU A 158 -27.18 -13.30 -14.46
CA GLU A 158 -27.14 -13.31 -13.00
C GLU A 158 -26.07 -14.28 -12.48
N GLU A 159 -25.81 -15.36 -13.21
CA GLU A 159 -24.75 -16.34 -13.00
C GLU A 159 -23.35 -15.71 -13.08
N ALA A 160 -23.10 -14.84 -14.06
CA ALA A 160 -21.80 -14.18 -14.21
C ALA A 160 -21.55 -13.19 -13.06
N ALA A 161 -22.59 -12.48 -12.63
CA ALA A 161 -22.51 -11.61 -11.46
C ALA A 161 -22.25 -12.41 -10.19
N LEU A 162 -22.93 -13.56 -10.01
CA LEU A 162 -22.70 -14.48 -8.88
C LEU A 162 -21.28 -15.04 -8.86
N ALA A 163 -20.74 -15.47 -10.02
CA ALA A 163 -19.37 -15.96 -10.12
C ALA A 163 -18.35 -14.87 -9.73
N ALA A 164 -18.56 -13.63 -10.17
CA ALA A 164 -17.75 -12.49 -9.78
C ALA A 164 -17.84 -12.22 -8.26
N VAL A 165 -19.04 -12.34 -7.66
CA VAL A 165 -19.22 -12.21 -6.20
C VAL A 165 -18.38 -13.23 -5.45
N HIS A 166 -18.49 -14.51 -5.80
CA HIS A 166 -17.74 -15.57 -5.12
C HIS A 166 -16.24 -15.35 -5.24
N THR A 167 -15.78 -15.02 -6.44
CA THR A 167 -14.36 -14.75 -6.72
C THR A 167 -13.84 -13.58 -5.88
N VAL A 168 -14.50 -12.43 -5.93
CA VAL A 168 -14.09 -11.23 -5.19
C VAL A 168 -14.15 -11.47 -3.67
N SER A 169 -15.19 -12.14 -3.19
CA SER A 169 -15.35 -12.40 -1.76
C SER A 169 -14.27 -13.34 -1.22
N ALA A 170 -13.86 -14.33 -2.03
CA ALA A 170 -12.75 -15.22 -1.70
C ALA A 170 -11.41 -14.47 -1.69
N LEU A 171 -11.11 -13.71 -2.75
CA LEU A 171 -9.85 -12.96 -2.89
C LEU A 171 -9.70 -11.87 -1.82
N LEU A 172 -10.79 -11.22 -1.41
CA LEU A 172 -10.76 -10.13 -0.44
C LEU A 172 -11.20 -10.55 0.97
N HIS A 173 -11.34 -11.86 1.22
CA HIS A 173 -11.71 -12.44 2.50
C HIS A 173 -13.00 -11.85 3.13
N ILE A 174 -13.99 -11.55 2.30
CA ILE A 174 -15.32 -11.11 2.74
C ILE A 174 -16.20 -12.34 2.97
N SER A 175 -15.74 -13.31 3.76
CA SER A 175 -16.40 -14.62 3.91
C SER A 175 -17.33 -14.75 5.13
N SER A 176 -17.34 -13.76 6.04
CA SER A 176 -18.16 -13.80 7.26
C SER A 176 -19.23 -12.71 7.29
N GLN A 177 -20.33 -12.97 8.01
CA GLN A 177 -21.37 -11.95 8.27
C GLN A 177 -20.77 -10.68 8.89
N LYS A 178 -19.78 -10.83 9.78
CA LYS A 178 -19.07 -9.71 10.40
C LYS A 178 -18.30 -8.90 9.37
N ALA A 179 -17.52 -9.55 8.50
CA ALA A 179 -16.77 -8.88 7.44
C ALA A 179 -17.70 -8.13 6.48
N LEU A 180 -18.82 -8.76 6.07
CA LEU A 180 -19.84 -8.15 5.23
C LEU A 180 -20.46 -6.89 5.86
N LEU A 181 -20.79 -6.93 7.15
CA LEU A 181 -21.36 -5.77 7.85
C LEU A 181 -20.35 -4.62 8.00
N ILE A 182 -19.09 -4.94 8.31
CA ILE A 182 -18.00 -3.95 8.37
C ILE A 182 -17.84 -3.29 7.01
N GLU A 183 -17.84 -4.07 5.93
CA GLU A 183 -17.66 -3.55 4.59
C GLU A 183 -18.82 -2.64 4.17
N LYS A 184 -20.07 -3.06 4.40
CA LYS A 184 -21.25 -2.20 4.16
C LYS A 184 -21.17 -0.88 4.94
N ARG A 185 -20.68 -0.91 6.19
CA ARG A 185 -20.50 0.31 7.00
C ARG A 185 -19.42 1.22 6.40
N SER A 186 -18.29 0.66 5.97
CA SER A 186 -17.22 1.43 5.31
C SER A 186 -17.70 2.08 4.01
N ILE A 187 -18.50 1.39 3.20
CA ILE A 187 -19.10 1.97 1.99
C ILE A 187 -20.02 3.15 2.32
N ARG A 188 -20.90 3.01 3.33
CA ARG A 188 -21.79 4.11 3.77
C ARG A 188 -21.00 5.32 4.27
N LYS A 189 -19.96 5.11 5.08
CA LYS A 189 -19.08 6.20 5.54
C LYS A 189 -18.41 6.93 4.37
N LEU A 190 -17.98 6.21 3.34
CA LEU A 190 -17.42 6.82 2.13
C LEU A 190 -18.46 7.57 1.31
N LEU A 191 -19.70 7.08 1.22
CA LEU A 191 -20.81 7.80 0.60
C LEU A 191 -21.11 9.10 1.33
N GLU A 192 -21.10 9.11 2.67
CA GLU A 192 -21.28 10.34 3.45
C GLU A 192 -20.12 11.33 3.21
N LYS A 193 -18.89 10.82 3.06
CA LYS A 193 -17.69 11.62 2.83
C LYS A 193 -17.63 12.24 1.43
N PHE A 194 -17.98 11.47 0.40
CA PHE A 194 -17.98 11.97 -0.97
C PHE A 194 -19.26 12.76 -1.20
N GLY A 195 -19.19 14.09 -1.17
CA GLY A 195 -20.32 14.97 -1.49
C GLY A 195 -20.71 14.94 -2.98
N GLU A 196 -21.62 15.82 -3.37
CA GLU A 196 -22.10 15.97 -4.75
C GLU A 196 -20.99 16.35 -5.77
N SER A 197 -19.83 16.78 -5.29
CA SER A 197 -18.66 17.09 -6.12
C SER A 197 -17.96 15.85 -6.72
N GLU A 198 -18.21 14.65 -6.20
CA GLU A 198 -17.59 13.41 -6.69
C GLU A 198 -18.63 12.35 -7.13
N PRO A 199 -19.51 12.68 -8.10
CA PRO A 199 -20.66 11.85 -8.45
C PRO A 199 -20.26 10.46 -8.97
N SER A 200 -19.13 10.37 -9.68
CA SER A 200 -18.63 9.08 -10.20
C SER A 200 -18.22 8.13 -9.07
N LYS A 201 -17.59 8.63 -8.01
CA LYS A 201 -17.21 7.81 -6.85
C LYS A 201 -18.45 7.37 -6.06
N ARG A 202 -19.43 8.26 -5.88
CA ARG A 202 -20.72 7.92 -5.27
C ARG A 202 -21.42 6.81 -6.04
N LYS A 203 -21.48 6.89 -7.39
CA LYS A 203 -22.07 5.83 -8.24
C LYS A 203 -21.41 4.47 -8.03
N ILE A 204 -20.08 4.42 -8.01
CA ILE A 204 -19.32 3.18 -7.76
C ILE A 204 -19.65 2.60 -6.38
N LEU A 205 -19.67 3.43 -5.34
CA LEU A 205 -19.97 2.98 -3.98
C LEU A 205 -21.43 2.51 -3.82
N SER A 206 -22.38 3.22 -4.43
CA SER A 206 -23.78 2.79 -4.47
C SER A 206 -23.93 1.45 -5.18
N PHE A 207 -23.20 1.25 -6.27
CA PHE A 207 -23.13 -0.04 -6.95
C PHE A 207 -22.63 -1.14 -6.01
N PHE A 208 -21.50 -0.94 -5.31
CA PHE A 208 -20.98 -1.92 -4.35
C PHE A 208 -21.91 -2.18 -3.17
N LEU A 209 -22.61 -1.17 -2.67
CA LEU A 209 -23.59 -1.36 -1.61
C LEU A 209 -24.76 -2.24 -2.07
N ASN A 210 -25.27 -1.98 -3.28
CA ASN A 210 -26.34 -2.78 -3.89
C ASN A 210 -25.87 -4.21 -4.16
N PHE A 211 -24.64 -4.37 -4.67
CA PHE A 211 -23.99 -5.65 -4.89
C PHE A 211 -23.93 -6.49 -3.61
N LEU A 212 -23.44 -5.92 -2.50
CA LEU A 212 -23.40 -6.60 -1.21
C LEU A 212 -24.79 -6.82 -0.58
N ASN A 213 -25.80 -6.03 -0.93
CA ASN A 213 -27.18 -6.23 -0.47
C ASN A 213 -27.85 -7.39 -1.22
N LYS A 214 -27.65 -7.48 -2.53
CA LYS A 214 -28.21 -8.54 -3.36
C LYS A 214 -27.57 -9.89 -3.05
N TYR A 215 -26.24 -9.95 -3.02
CA TYR A 215 -25.52 -11.22 -2.95
C TYR A 215 -24.93 -11.54 -1.57
N GLY A 216 -24.96 -10.62 -0.61
CA GLY A 216 -24.36 -10.81 0.72
C GLY A 216 -24.84 -12.04 1.49
N LYS A 217 -26.09 -12.45 1.31
CA LYS A 217 -26.62 -13.67 1.95
C LYS A 217 -26.04 -14.97 1.35
N ILE A 218 -25.59 -14.92 0.11
CA ILE A 218 -24.98 -16.05 -0.62
C ILE A 218 -23.50 -16.13 -0.23
N ILE A 219 -22.83 -14.99 -0.12
CA ILE A 219 -21.43 -14.88 0.32
C ILE A 219 -21.19 -15.54 1.70
N VAL A 220 -22.14 -15.39 2.63
CA VAL A 220 -22.01 -15.88 4.01
C VAL A 220 -22.50 -17.33 4.18
N LYS A 221 -23.19 -17.88 3.18
CA LYS A 221 -23.65 -19.27 3.20
C LYS A 221 -22.59 -20.16 2.53
N GLU A 222 -21.71 -20.75 3.33
CA GLU A 222 -21.00 -21.97 2.90
C GLU A 222 -21.87 -23.22 3.11
N PRO A 223 -21.67 -24.28 2.29
CA PRO A 223 -22.51 -25.46 2.28
C PRO A 223 -22.42 -26.17 3.62
N LYS A 224 -23.59 -26.59 4.15
CA LYS A 224 -23.65 -27.61 5.19
C LYS A 224 -23.11 -28.92 4.60
N HIS A 225 -21.80 -29.13 4.61
CA HIS A 225 -21.29 -30.49 4.64
C HIS A 225 -21.47 -30.99 6.06
N ASN A 226 -22.62 -31.64 6.29
CA ASN A 226 -22.67 -32.73 7.24
C ASN A 226 -21.72 -33.80 6.69
N ASP A 227 -20.52 -33.87 7.23
CA ASP A 227 -19.98 -35.19 7.56
C ASP A 227 -19.10 -35.07 8.79
N SER A 228 -19.42 -35.89 9.77
CA SER A 228 -18.73 -36.00 11.04
C SER A 228 -17.39 -36.69 10.85
N SER A 229 -16.29 -36.02 11.16
CA SER A 229 -15.15 -36.64 11.85
C SER A 229 -14.21 -35.58 12.41
N GLU A 230 -14.06 -35.69 13.73
CA GLU A 230 -12.89 -35.42 14.57
C GLU A 230 -12.15 -34.08 14.47
N ARG A 231 -12.08 -33.45 15.64
CA ARG A 231 -11.36 -32.21 15.93
C ARG A 231 -9.86 -32.45 15.80
N GLU A 232 -9.18 -31.57 15.08
CA GLU A 232 -7.80 -31.20 15.41
C GLU A 232 -7.71 -29.66 15.46
N ASP A 233 -7.18 -29.15 16.56
CA ASP A 233 -6.98 -27.73 16.82
C ASP A 233 -6.02 -27.11 15.78
N PRO A 234 -6.35 -25.94 15.20
CA PRO A 234 -5.40 -25.21 14.37
C PRO A 234 -4.30 -24.56 15.22
N TYR A 235 -3.08 -25.03 15.02
CA TYR A 235 -1.83 -24.43 15.49
C TYR A 235 -1.80 -22.89 15.34
N PRO A 236 -1.37 -22.14 16.37
CA PRO A 236 -1.20 -20.70 16.24
C PRO A 236 0.01 -20.37 15.36
N PHE A 237 -0.25 -19.59 14.31
CA PHE A 237 0.75 -19.00 13.42
C PHE A 237 1.59 -17.98 14.19
N GLU A 238 2.76 -18.38 14.68
CA GLU A 238 3.78 -17.46 15.20
C GLU A 238 4.32 -16.59 14.05
N ARG A 239 4.26 -15.27 14.24
CA ARG A 239 4.93 -14.29 13.36
C ARG A 239 6.34 -14.03 13.91
N PRO A 240 7.42 -14.26 13.15
CA PRO A 240 8.76 -13.98 13.62
C PRO A 240 9.13 -12.52 13.37
N TYR A 241 9.00 -11.68 14.39
CA TYR A 241 9.91 -10.56 14.63
C TYR A 241 9.77 -10.10 16.08
N ASP A 242 10.52 -10.74 16.96
CA ASP A 242 11.02 -10.10 18.17
C ASP A 242 12.31 -10.84 18.51
N LEU A 243 13.46 -10.19 18.29
CA LEU A 243 14.63 -10.36 19.15
C LEU A 243 15.58 -9.17 18.95
N SER A 244 15.50 -8.26 19.91
CA SER A 244 16.65 -7.45 20.34
C SER A 244 17.62 -8.39 21.05
N GLY A 245 18.85 -8.48 20.57
CA GLY A 245 19.92 -9.25 21.21
C GLY A 245 21.21 -9.20 20.41
N GLU A 246 22.19 -8.46 20.90
CA GLU A 246 23.58 -8.49 20.42
C GLU A 246 24.21 -9.86 20.66
N VAL A 247 24.85 -10.47 19.66
CA VAL A 247 26.10 -11.25 19.79
C VAL A 247 26.86 -11.24 18.44
N GLU A 248 28.17 -11.06 18.55
CA GLU A 248 29.19 -10.89 17.51
C GLU A 248 29.86 -12.24 17.11
N LEU A 249 30.42 -12.28 15.88
CA LEU A 249 31.39 -13.27 15.30
C LEU A 249 30.89 -14.72 15.06
N ARG A 250 31.17 -15.39 13.94
CA ARG A 250 32.49 -15.60 13.29
C ARG A 250 32.32 -16.23 11.89
N ALA A 251 33.30 -15.98 11.03
CA ALA A 251 33.46 -16.50 9.67
C ALA A 251 33.55 -18.04 9.55
N ASN A 252 33.15 -18.58 8.40
CA ASN A 252 33.88 -19.65 7.71
C ASN A 252 33.53 -19.74 6.21
N TYR A 253 34.59 -19.82 5.40
CA TYR A 253 34.65 -19.97 3.94
C TYR A 253 34.19 -21.36 3.45
N ARG A 254 33.59 -21.44 2.25
CA ARG A 254 34.18 -22.17 1.11
C ARG A 254 33.52 -21.82 -0.23
N SER A 255 34.37 -21.47 -1.19
CA SER A 255 34.10 -21.28 -2.63
C SER A 255 34.12 -22.63 -3.35
N ASP A 256 33.31 -22.79 -4.41
CA ASP A 256 33.81 -23.05 -5.78
C ASP A 256 32.67 -23.29 -6.78
N ALA A 257 32.61 -22.43 -7.81
CA ALA A 257 32.28 -22.78 -9.19
C ALA A 257 32.59 -21.58 -10.11
N GLN A 258 33.69 -21.67 -10.85
CA GLN A 258 34.02 -20.82 -11.99
C GLN A 258 33.06 -21.11 -13.15
N ILE A 259 32.47 -20.08 -13.76
CA ILE A 259 32.01 -20.13 -15.15
C ILE A 259 32.47 -18.85 -15.87
N ASP A 260 32.99 -19.11 -17.05
CA ASP A 260 33.74 -18.32 -18.02
C ASP A 260 33.08 -17.00 -18.46
N MET A 261 33.91 -15.96 -18.55
CA MET A 261 33.51 -14.57 -18.77
C MET A 261 33.94 -14.09 -20.16
N LEU A 262 33.66 -14.85 -21.24
CA LEU A 262 33.93 -14.39 -22.61
C LEU A 262 32.95 -15.00 -23.64
N SER A 263 31.70 -14.56 -23.63
CA SER A 263 30.77 -14.71 -24.77
C SER A 263 29.68 -13.66 -24.71
N ARG A 264 29.85 -12.55 -25.42
CA ARG A 264 28.80 -11.54 -25.61
C ARG A 264 28.00 -11.91 -26.86
N PRO A 265 26.67 -12.13 -26.78
CA PRO A 265 25.86 -12.37 -27.97
C PRO A 265 25.86 -11.10 -28.83
N VAL A 266 26.17 -11.25 -30.12
CA VAL A 266 26.01 -10.17 -31.11
C VAL A 266 24.51 -10.08 -31.45
N PRO A 267 23.86 -8.92 -31.27
CA PRO A 267 22.45 -8.77 -31.59
C PRO A 267 22.20 -8.76 -33.11
N PRO A 268 21.00 -9.16 -33.57
CA PRO A 268 20.61 -9.15 -34.98
C PRO A 268 20.77 -7.75 -35.62
N LEU A 269 21.12 -7.72 -36.91
CA LEU A 269 21.41 -6.50 -37.69
C LEU A 269 20.27 -5.47 -37.70
N GLU A 270 19.05 -5.89 -37.38
CA GLU A 270 17.85 -5.06 -37.28
C GLU A 270 17.85 -4.10 -36.08
N PHE A 271 18.75 -4.32 -35.09
CA PHE A 271 18.87 -3.50 -33.90
C PHE A 271 20.12 -2.60 -33.90
N ILE A 272 20.82 -2.49 -35.03
CA ILE A 272 21.96 -1.58 -35.16
C ILE A 272 21.46 -0.22 -35.64
N CYS A 273 21.65 0.79 -34.78
CA CYS A 273 21.30 2.17 -35.10
C CYS A 273 22.19 2.72 -36.24
N PRO A 274 21.64 3.36 -37.29
CA PRO A 274 22.42 3.87 -38.42
C PRO A 274 23.33 5.07 -38.07
N LEU A 275 23.36 5.52 -36.81
CA LEU A 275 24.21 6.63 -36.36
C LEU A 275 25.52 6.18 -35.68
N SER A 276 25.82 4.88 -35.64
CA SER A 276 27.06 4.35 -35.03
C SER A 276 28.21 4.15 -36.03
N ARG A 277 28.13 4.76 -37.23
CA ARG A 277 29.27 4.91 -38.15
C ARG A 277 29.52 6.40 -38.40
N GLY A 278 30.31 6.98 -37.52
CA GLY A 278 30.85 8.34 -37.58
C GLY A 278 31.93 8.49 -36.53
#